data_AF-A0A7D9K5T9-F1
#
_entry.id   AF-A0A7D9K5T9-F1
#
_cell.length_a   1.000
_cell.length_b   1.000
_cell.length_c   1.000
_cell.angle_alpha   90.00
_cell.angle_beta   90.00
_cell.angle_gamma   90.00
#
_symmetry.space_group_name_H-M   'P 1'
#
loop_
_entity.id
_entity.type
_entity.pdbx_description
1 polymer ?
#
loop_
_entity_poly.entity_id
_entity_poly.type
_entity_poly.pdbx_seq_one_letter_code
_entity_poly.pdbx_strand_id
1 'polypeptide(L)'
;MFARKKAEIDWKLVDGAFTKQRRLHLVKGSDGLDHCPITGCEHPGFSSQRGCRKHVKIKHGWYYYFDEKPNVSIDTLVTSQSALNGIDEKGSKTIPSCSTDNDFARSFSQWLQSSCGGGKSRKQSDISVTRALKFVKFCCDESGDAEQDVLSSPNLIDYVLGSPQLLTKFVDCLKDKWGIGQSGRIAYVGSISDLLDFRKFNRPPASVLQNFAVTEGYVKRARKCLAKDMRSNWTTELDVETLESRRSWATLSEVQSVIPFHME
;
A
#
# COMPACT_ATOMS: atom_id res chain seq x y z
N MET A 1 29.09 10.91 -16.06
CA MET A 1 29.36 9.75 -15.16
C MET A 1 28.16 9.56 -14.26
N PHE A 2 27.30 8.58 -14.53
CA PHE A 2 26.14 8.29 -13.67
C PHE A 2 26.59 7.43 -12.49
N ALA A 3 26.41 7.94 -11.27
CA ALA A 3 26.65 7.17 -10.05
C ALA A 3 25.69 5.98 -10.01
N ARG A 4 26.23 4.75 -10.03
CA ARG A 4 25.45 3.53 -9.80
C ARG A 4 24.75 3.65 -8.45
N LYS A 5 23.41 3.66 -8.44
CA LYS A 5 22.63 3.43 -7.20
C LYS A 5 23.11 2.11 -6.61
N LYS A 6 23.60 2.13 -5.36
CA LYS A 6 23.90 0.90 -4.62
C LYS A 6 22.62 0.07 -4.58
N ALA A 7 22.67 -1.14 -5.16
CA ALA A 7 21.60 -2.11 -5.02
C ALA A 7 21.36 -2.35 -3.52
N GLU A 8 20.14 -2.12 -3.07
CA GLU A 8 19.74 -2.36 -1.69
C GLU A 8 19.51 -3.86 -1.54
N ILE A 9 20.42 -4.55 -0.85
CA ILE A 9 20.35 -6.00 -0.64
C ILE A 9 19.25 -6.26 0.38
N ASP A 10 18.27 -7.10 0.03
CA ASP A 10 17.32 -7.61 1.01
C ASP A 10 17.96 -8.73 1.83
N TRP A 11 18.49 -8.37 3.00
CA TRP A 11 19.16 -9.29 3.92
C TRP A 11 18.22 -10.34 4.53
N LYS A 12 16.90 -10.19 4.40
CA LYS A 12 15.91 -11.19 4.88
C LYS A 12 15.92 -12.46 4.02
N LEU A 13 16.28 -12.34 2.74
CA LEU A 13 16.20 -13.42 1.75
C LEU A 13 17.53 -14.17 1.56
N VAL A 14 18.54 -13.86 2.38
CA VAL A 14 19.85 -14.50 2.31
C VAL A 14 19.84 -15.77 3.16
N ASP A 15 20.40 -16.86 2.64
CA ASP A 15 20.47 -18.15 3.33
C ASP A 15 21.14 -18.00 4.71
N GLY A 16 20.45 -18.48 5.75
CA GLY A 16 20.88 -18.35 7.15
C GLY A 16 20.33 -17.13 7.88
N ALA A 17 19.49 -16.30 7.24
CA ALA A 17 18.84 -15.16 7.89
C ALA A 17 17.82 -15.61 8.95
N PHE A 18 17.78 -14.90 10.08
CA PHE A 18 16.71 -15.07 11.07
C PHE A 18 15.34 -14.70 10.47
N THR A 19 14.32 -15.52 10.75
CA THR A 19 12.93 -15.31 10.26
C THR A 19 12.28 -14.04 10.80
N LYS A 20 12.74 -13.54 11.96
CA LYS A 20 12.31 -12.28 12.57
C LYS A 20 13.49 -11.33 12.72
N GLN A 21 13.24 -10.05 12.41
CA GLN A 21 14.22 -8.98 12.57
C GLN A 21 14.61 -8.82 14.05
N ARG A 22 15.91 -8.86 14.37
CA ARG A 22 16.40 -8.57 15.72
C ARG A 22 16.08 -7.12 16.11
N ARG A 23 15.67 -6.92 17.37
CA ARG A 23 15.47 -5.56 17.91
C ARG A 23 16.81 -4.98 18.35
N LEU A 24 17.13 -3.79 17.84
CA LEU A 24 18.33 -3.06 18.22
C LEU A 24 18.09 -2.34 19.55
N HIS A 25 18.63 -2.89 20.64
CA HIS A 25 18.68 -2.24 21.94
C HIS A 25 19.98 -1.44 22.02
N LEU A 26 19.84 -0.10 22.10
CA LEU A 26 20.97 0.82 22.20
C LEU A 26 21.06 1.31 23.64
N VAL A 27 22.23 1.13 24.23
CA VAL A 27 22.58 1.64 25.56
C VAL A 27 23.56 2.78 25.37
N LYS A 28 23.39 3.86 26.13
CA LYS A 28 24.31 5.00 26.09
C LYS A 28 25.65 4.60 26.69
N GLY A 29 26.74 5.02 26.05
CA GLY A 29 28.09 4.88 26.59
C GLY A 29 28.35 5.80 27.78
N SER A 30 29.52 5.66 28.39
CA SER A 30 30.00 6.52 29.50
C SER A 30 30.16 7.99 29.09
N ASP A 31 30.20 8.28 27.80
CA ASP A 31 30.25 9.59 27.15
C ASP A 31 28.86 10.18 26.85
N GLY A 32 27.78 9.47 27.18
CA GLY A 32 26.40 9.91 26.97
C GLY A 32 25.91 9.82 25.52
N LEU A 33 26.70 9.23 24.62
CA LEU A 33 26.38 9.00 23.21
C LEU A 33 25.91 7.55 22.96
N ASP A 34 25.08 7.36 21.94
CA ASP A 34 24.65 6.05 21.47
C ASP A 34 25.67 5.52 20.44
N HIS A 35 26.37 4.43 20.77
CA HIS A 35 27.37 3.82 19.89
C HIS A 35 26.77 2.72 19.01
N CYS A 36 27.37 2.53 17.83
CA CYS A 36 27.01 1.42 16.95
C CYS A 36 27.42 0.10 17.61
N PRO A 37 26.55 -0.94 17.66
CA PRO A 37 26.87 -2.19 18.35
C PRO A 37 27.85 -3.10 17.58
N ILE A 38 28.36 -2.65 16.44
CA ILE A 38 29.27 -3.43 15.59
C ILE A 38 30.71 -3.05 15.92
N THR A 39 31.48 -4.05 16.34
CA THR A 39 32.91 -3.93 16.60
C THR A 39 33.65 -3.53 15.32
N GLY A 40 34.30 -2.36 15.32
CA GLY A 40 35.01 -1.81 14.15
C GLY A 40 34.21 -0.84 13.28
N CYS A 41 33.04 -0.36 13.71
CA CYS A 41 32.37 0.76 13.06
C CYS A 41 33.06 2.09 13.44
N GLU A 42 33.59 2.82 12.45
CA GLU A 42 34.33 4.09 12.66
C GLU A 42 33.45 5.30 13.00
N HIS A 43 32.16 5.12 13.31
CA HIS A 43 31.31 6.26 13.65
C HIS A 43 31.57 6.70 15.10
N PRO A 44 31.83 8.00 15.36
CA PRO A 44 32.22 8.51 16.69
C PRO A 44 31.07 8.56 17.73
N GLY A 45 30.01 7.77 17.54
CA GLY A 45 28.80 7.82 18.36
C GLY A 45 27.72 8.79 17.84
N PHE A 46 26.49 8.63 18.32
CA PHE A 46 25.33 9.41 17.92
C PHE A 46 24.70 10.10 19.12
N SER A 47 24.24 11.34 18.95
CA SER A 47 23.49 12.07 19.98
C SER A 47 22.07 11.54 20.20
N SER A 48 21.58 10.66 19.32
CA SER A 48 20.24 10.07 19.44
C SER A 48 20.19 8.63 18.93
N GLN A 49 19.38 7.83 19.61
CA GLN A 49 19.12 6.43 19.24
C GLN A 49 18.55 6.30 17.82
N ARG A 50 17.77 7.30 17.38
CA ARG A 50 17.23 7.34 16.02
C ARG A 50 18.34 7.46 14.97
N GLY A 51 19.36 8.28 15.23
CA GLY A 51 20.53 8.43 14.37
C GLY A 51 21.30 7.12 14.23
N CYS A 52 21.57 6.47 15.36
CA CYS A 52 22.27 5.19 15.38
C CYS A 52 21.48 4.08 14.66
N ARG A 53 20.17 3.97 14.90
CA ARG A 53 19.31 3.01 14.19
C ARG A 53 19.32 3.21 12.67
N LYS A 54 19.25 4.47 12.21
CA LYS A 54 19.31 4.79 10.78
C LYS A 54 20.66 4.41 10.18
N HIS A 55 21.75 4.67 10.89
CA HIS A 55 23.09 4.29 10.47
C HIS A 55 23.22 2.77 10.32
N VAL A 56 22.83 1.99 11.35
CA VAL A 56 22.88 0.52 11.31
C VAL A 56 22.06 -0.01 10.14
N LYS A 57 20.85 0.52 9.90
CA LYS A 57 20.01 0.11 8.76
C LYS A 57 20.69 0.31 7.41
N ILE A 58 21.39 1.43 7.22
CA ILE A 58 21.98 1.81 5.92
C ILE A 58 23.34 1.14 5.70
N LYS A 59 24.20 1.11 6.72
CA LYS A 59 25.59 0.66 6.61
C LYS A 59 25.77 -0.80 7.00
N HIS A 60 24.90 -1.31 7.87
CA HIS A 60 25.02 -2.63 8.48
C HIS A 60 23.67 -3.36 8.52
N GLY A 61 22.90 -3.27 7.44
CA GLY A 61 21.56 -3.88 7.36
C GLY A 61 21.53 -5.38 7.66
N TRP A 62 22.65 -6.08 7.42
CA TRP A 62 22.84 -7.50 7.75
C TRP A 62 22.71 -7.81 9.25
N TYR A 63 23.07 -6.86 10.13
CA TYR A 63 23.07 -7.06 11.59
C TYR A 63 21.69 -7.38 12.16
N TYR A 64 20.64 -7.00 11.44
CA TYR A 64 19.27 -7.31 11.84
C TYR A 64 18.89 -8.79 11.65
N TYR A 65 19.65 -9.54 10.86
CA TYR A 65 19.31 -10.88 10.38
C TYR A 65 20.42 -11.91 10.58
N PHE A 66 21.65 -11.49 10.93
CA PHE A 66 22.82 -12.36 11.13
C PHE A 66 23.63 -11.91 12.35
N ASP A 67 24.25 -12.88 13.04
CA ASP A 67 25.13 -12.61 14.20
C ASP A 67 26.56 -12.24 13.76
N GLU A 68 27.05 -12.83 12.67
CA GLU A 68 28.32 -12.50 12.04
C GLU A 68 28.09 -11.97 10.63
N LYS A 69 28.99 -11.12 10.14
CA LYS A 69 28.87 -10.56 8.79
C LYS A 69 28.97 -11.69 7.76
N PRO A 70 27.92 -11.98 6.98
CA PRO A 70 27.96 -13.08 6.03
C PRO A 70 28.96 -12.75 4.91
N ASN A 71 29.84 -13.71 4.59
CA ASN A 71 30.85 -13.57 3.54
C ASN A 71 30.22 -13.84 2.17
N VAL A 72 29.45 -12.86 1.68
CA VAL A 72 28.74 -12.99 0.40
C VAL A 72 29.20 -11.89 -0.56
N SER A 73 29.61 -12.32 -1.77
CA SER A 73 29.87 -11.43 -2.88
C SER A 73 28.56 -10.75 -3.31
N ILE A 74 28.55 -9.43 -3.31
CA ILE A 74 27.38 -8.60 -3.62
C ILE A 74 26.84 -8.90 -5.03
N ASP A 75 27.72 -9.28 -5.97
CA ASP A 75 27.35 -9.58 -7.35
C ASP A 75 26.59 -10.92 -7.50
N THR A 76 26.81 -11.86 -6.57
CA THR A 76 26.15 -13.17 -6.60
C THR A 76 24.71 -13.08 -6.05
N LEU A 77 24.48 -12.25 -5.01
CA LEU A 77 23.16 -12.09 -4.39
C LEU A 77 22.14 -11.34 -5.26
N VAL A 78 22.59 -10.34 -6.02
CA VAL A 78 21.69 -9.58 -6.93
C VAL A 78 21.13 -10.48 -8.03
N THR A 79 21.92 -11.44 -8.51
CA THR A 79 21.53 -12.42 -9.54
C THR A 79 20.55 -13.47 -8.98
N SER A 80 20.77 -13.94 -7.75
CA SER A 80 19.87 -14.90 -7.09
C SER A 80 18.55 -14.27 -6.61
N GLN A 81 18.57 -13.02 -6.14
CA GLN A 81 17.35 -12.30 -5.73
C GLN A 81 16.45 -11.97 -6.93
N SER A 82 17.03 -11.69 -8.10
CA SER A 82 16.24 -11.51 -9.33
C SER A 82 15.65 -12.81 -9.86
N ALA A 83 16.23 -13.97 -9.55
CA ALA A 83 15.67 -15.29 -9.87
C ALA A 83 14.62 -15.77 -8.85
N LEU A 84 14.76 -15.45 -7.55
CA LEU A 84 13.86 -15.89 -6.48
C LEU A 84 12.61 -14.99 -6.31
N ASN A 85 12.69 -13.70 -6.69
CA ASN A 85 11.52 -12.81 -6.75
C ASN A 85 10.51 -13.21 -7.85
N GLY A 86 10.80 -14.25 -8.65
CA GLY A 86 9.88 -14.80 -9.64
C GLY A 86 8.79 -15.71 -9.07
N ILE A 87 8.85 -16.08 -7.78
CA ILE A 87 7.96 -17.08 -7.19
C ILE A 87 7.46 -16.61 -5.81
N ASP A 88 6.71 -15.51 -5.78
CA ASP A 88 5.58 -15.26 -4.84
C ASP A 88 4.96 -13.85 -4.95
N GLU A 89 4.71 -13.37 -6.17
CA GLU A 89 3.80 -12.24 -6.42
C GLU A 89 2.67 -12.64 -7.37
N LYS A 90 1.87 -13.65 -7.00
CA LYS A 90 0.52 -13.84 -7.58
C LYS A 90 -0.44 -12.79 -7.00
N GLY A 91 -0.13 -11.51 -7.19
CA GLY A 91 -0.84 -10.39 -6.56
C GLY A 91 -0.66 -9.03 -7.23
N SER A 92 -0.12 -8.95 -8.44
CA SER A 92 -0.30 -7.76 -9.28
C SER A 92 -0.18 -8.12 -10.76
N LYS A 93 -1.24 -8.68 -11.33
CA LYS A 93 -1.54 -8.30 -12.71
C LYS A 93 -1.68 -6.79 -12.66
N THR A 94 -0.80 -6.06 -13.32
CA THR A 94 -0.79 -4.60 -13.39
C THR A 94 -2.21 -4.12 -13.68
N ILE A 95 -2.89 -3.62 -12.64
CA ILE A 95 -4.28 -3.21 -12.75
C ILE A 95 -4.35 -2.07 -13.77
N PRO A 96 -5.10 -2.23 -14.88
CA PRO A 96 -5.13 -1.23 -15.94
C PRO A 96 -5.66 0.09 -15.40
N SER A 97 -4.98 1.17 -15.76
CA SER A 97 -5.30 2.55 -15.33
C SER A 97 -5.12 3.47 -16.52
N CYS A 98 -5.95 4.50 -16.61
CA CYS A 98 -5.68 5.59 -17.53
C CYS A 98 -4.38 6.32 -17.16
N SER A 99 -3.77 6.96 -18.16
CA SER A 99 -2.60 7.81 -17.95
C SER A 99 -2.92 8.92 -16.94
N THR A 100 -2.00 9.17 -16.02
CA THR A 100 -2.08 10.29 -15.07
C THR A 100 -1.61 11.62 -15.66
N ASP A 101 -1.05 11.60 -16.87
CA ASP A 101 -0.44 12.76 -17.51
C ASP A 101 -1.44 13.62 -18.30
N ASN A 102 -2.75 13.42 -18.13
CA ASN A 102 -3.77 14.23 -18.76
C ASN A 102 -4.21 15.44 -17.90
N ASP A 103 -4.81 16.44 -18.53
CA ASP A 103 -5.23 17.68 -17.87
C ASP A 103 -6.35 17.44 -16.84
N PHE A 104 -7.20 16.44 -17.07
CA PHE A 104 -8.26 16.04 -16.15
C PHE A 104 -7.68 15.54 -14.81
N ALA A 105 -6.70 14.64 -14.87
CA ALA A 105 -6.02 14.04 -13.72
C ALA A 105 -5.22 15.08 -12.94
N ARG A 106 -4.56 16.01 -13.63
CA ARG A 106 -3.87 17.14 -12.98
C ARG A 106 -4.86 18.06 -12.27
N SER A 107 -5.95 18.42 -12.93
CA SER A 107 -7.00 19.28 -12.35
C SER A 107 -7.66 18.62 -11.14
N PHE A 108 -7.93 17.31 -11.23
CA PHE A 108 -8.48 16.53 -10.12
C PHE A 108 -7.47 16.45 -8.95
N SER A 109 -6.20 16.15 -9.22
CA SER A 109 -5.15 16.10 -8.20
C SER A 109 -4.97 17.46 -7.51
N GLN A 110 -5.02 18.56 -8.25
CA GLN A 110 -4.94 19.92 -7.70
C GLN A 110 -6.16 20.24 -6.84
N TRP A 111 -7.36 19.88 -7.27
CA TRP A 111 -8.58 20.06 -6.48
C TRP A 111 -8.52 19.28 -5.15
N LEU A 112 -8.06 18.03 -5.16
CA LEU A 112 -7.89 17.21 -3.94
C LEU A 112 -6.92 17.82 -2.92
N GLN A 113 -5.93 18.57 -3.39
CA GLN A 113 -4.96 19.27 -2.55
C GLN A 113 -5.51 20.61 -2.03
N SER A 114 -6.58 21.13 -2.63
CA SER A 114 -7.24 22.35 -2.17
C SER A 114 -8.01 22.14 -0.87
N SER A 115 -8.30 23.24 -0.16
CA SER A 115 -9.15 23.22 1.04
C SER A 115 -10.54 22.65 0.79
N CYS A 116 -11.09 22.86 -0.41
CA CYS A 116 -12.41 22.37 -0.79
C CYS A 116 -12.42 20.88 -1.19
N GLY A 117 -11.27 20.31 -1.59
CA GLY A 117 -11.12 18.89 -1.94
C GLY A 117 -10.56 18.01 -0.82
N GLY A 118 -10.43 18.56 0.40
CA GLY A 118 -10.03 17.84 1.60
C GLY A 118 -8.56 18.00 2.01
N GLY A 119 -7.81 18.92 1.38
CA GLY A 119 -6.45 19.28 1.81
C GLY A 119 -5.46 18.10 1.82
N LYS A 120 -5.63 17.15 0.90
CA LYS A 120 -4.81 15.93 0.86
C LYS A 120 -3.36 16.27 0.52
N SER A 121 -2.41 15.54 1.09
CA SER A 121 -1.00 15.64 0.66
C SER A 121 -0.87 15.15 -0.79
N ARG A 122 0.16 15.62 -1.52
CA ARG A 122 0.40 15.21 -2.91
C ARG A 122 0.44 13.69 -3.10
N LYS A 123 1.06 12.95 -2.17
CA LYS A 123 1.07 11.48 -2.23
C LYS A 123 -0.32 10.86 -2.10
N GLN A 124 -1.16 11.42 -1.21
CA GLN A 124 -2.53 10.95 -1.03
C GLN A 124 -3.42 11.32 -2.22
N SER A 125 -3.25 12.51 -2.80
CA SER A 125 -3.98 12.91 -4.00
C SER A 125 -3.63 12.00 -5.16
N ASP A 126 -2.34 11.74 -5.42
CA ASP A 126 -1.89 10.88 -6.52
C ASP A 126 -2.46 9.46 -6.39
N ILE A 127 -2.43 8.87 -5.19
CA ILE A 127 -3.05 7.55 -4.95
C ILE A 127 -4.55 7.59 -5.24
N SER A 128 -5.25 8.66 -4.83
CA SER A 128 -6.68 8.79 -5.06
C SER A 128 -7.01 8.96 -6.54
N VAL A 129 -6.24 9.77 -7.26
CA VAL A 129 -6.36 9.96 -8.70
C VAL A 129 -6.14 8.63 -9.42
N THR A 130 -5.07 7.90 -9.11
CA THR A 130 -4.81 6.59 -9.73
C THR A 130 -5.96 5.61 -9.50
N ARG A 131 -6.53 5.55 -8.29
CA ARG A 131 -7.68 4.67 -8.01
C ARG A 131 -8.92 5.07 -8.79
N ALA A 132 -9.20 6.37 -8.89
CA ALA A 132 -10.32 6.88 -9.66
C ALA A 132 -10.14 6.63 -11.17
N LEU A 133 -8.93 6.81 -11.71
CA LEU A 133 -8.62 6.54 -13.11
C LEU A 133 -8.67 5.04 -13.46
N LYS A 134 -8.40 4.14 -12.52
CA LYS A 134 -8.64 2.70 -12.70
C LYS A 134 -10.12 2.36 -12.84
N PHE A 135 -10.98 3.08 -12.14
CA PHE A 135 -12.44 2.96 -12.34
C PHE A 135 -12.84 3.49 -13.72
N VAL A 136 -12.37 4.69 -14.10
CA VAL A 136 -12.65 5.24 -15.43
C VAL A 136 -12.17 4.29 -16.53
N LYS A 137 -10.95 3.75 -16.39
CA LYS A 137 -10.40 2.75 -17.32
C LYS A 137 -11.29 1.52 -17.45
N PHE A 138 -11.71 0.96 -16.32
CA PHE A 138 -12.65 -0.18 -16.31
C PHE A 138 -13.94 0.14 -17.05
N CYS A 139 -14.47 1.36 -16.90
CA CYS A 139 -15.69 1.76 -17.58
C CYS A 139 -15.47 1.96 -19.09
N CYS A 140 -14.32 2.50 -19.51
CA CYS A 140 -13.94 2.58 -20.92
C CYS A 140 -13.86 1.19 -21.56
N ASP A 141 -13.28 0.23 -20.83
CA ASP A 141 -13.16 -1.15 -21.32
C ASP A 141 -14.53 -1.84 -21.42
N GLU A 142 -15.49 -1.52 -20.55
CA GLU A 142 -16.87 -2.02 -20.63
C GLU A 142 -17.71 -1.35 -21.72
N SER A 143 -17.48 -0.06 -22.02
CA SER A 143 -18.21 0.67 -23.05
C SER A 143 -17.58 0.55 -24.45
N GLY A 144 -16.31 0.17 -24.53
CA GLY A 144 -15.53 0.15 -25.78
C GLY A 144 -15.02 1.54 -26.20
N ASP A 145 -15.18 2.56 -25.36
CA ASP A 145 -14.73 3.92 -25.64
C ASP A 145 -13.23 4.07 -25.45
N ALA A 146 -12.59 4.91 -26.27
CA ALA A 146 -11.18 5.25 -26.07
C ALA A 146 -11.01 6.09 -24.80
N GLU A 147 -10.00 5.76 -23.99
CA GLU A 147 -9.72 6.45 -22.73
C GLU A 147 -9.55 7.97 -22.91
N GLN A 148 -8.88 8.36 -24.00
CA GLN A 148 -8.63 9.76 -24.32
C GLN A 148 -9.94 10.51 -24.57
N ASP A 149 -10.92 9.88 -25.21
CA ASP A 149 -12.21 10.49 -25.52
C ASP A 149 -13.04 10.68 -24.25
N VAL A 150 -13.06 9.66 -23.38
CA VAL A 150 -13.73 9.74 -22.08
C VAL A 150 -13.09 10.83 -21.23
N LEU A 151 -11.77 10.89 -21.14
CA LEU A 151 -11.07 11.85 -20.28
C LEU A 151 -11.11 13.29 -20.80
N SER A 152 -11.31 13.47 -22.11
CA SER A 152 -11.43 14.80 -22.74
C SER A 152 -12.88 15.31 -22.76
N SER A 153 -13.88 14.42 -22.63
CA SER A 153 -15.29 14.76 -22.70
C SER A 153 -15.97 14.74 -21.32
N PRO A 154 -16.38 15.89 -20.77
CA PRO A 154 -17.10 15.95 -19.50
C PRO A 154 -18.37 15.09 -19.48
N ASN A 155 -19.07 14.98 -20.62
CA ASN A 155 -20.31 14.21 -20.73
C ASN A 155 -20.09 12.71 -20.57
N LEU A 156 -18.98 12.18 -21.10
CA LEU A 156 -18.65 10.76 -20.99
C LEU A 156 -18.23 10.39 -19.55
N ILE A 157 -17.44 11.25 -18.90
CA ILE A 157 -17.13 11.09 -17.47
C ILE A 157 -18.41 11.13 -16.63
N ASP A 158 -19.32 12.05 -16.94
CA ASP A 158 -20.58 12.18 -16.23
C ASP A 158 -21.48 10.96 -16.40
N TYR A 159 -21.51 10.38 -17.59
CA TYR A 159 -22.21 9.11 -17.83
C TYR A 159 -21.62 7.97 -17.00
N VAL A 160 -20.28 7.83 -17.01
CA VAL A 160 -19.57 6.79 -16.26
C VAL A 160 -19.83 6.91 -14.75
N LEU A 161 -19.73 8.11 -14.20
CA LEU A 161 -19.97 8.37 -12.77
C LEU A 161 -21.45 8.35 -12.40
N GLY A 162 -22.34 8.64 -13.34
CA GLY A 162 -23.78 8.62 -13.17
C GLY A 162 -24.39 7.22 -13.20
N SER A 163 -23.60 6.16 -13.44
CA SER A 163 -24.09 4.79 -13.58
C SER A 163 -23.81 3.92 -12.34
N PRO A 164 -24.83 3.61 -11.51
CA PRO A 164 -24.68 2.67 -10.38
C PRO A 164 -24.34 1.25 -10.82
N GLN A 165 -24.72 0.87 -12.04
CA GLN A 165 -24.44 -0.47 -12.59
C GLN A 165 -22.94 -0.65 -12.83
N LEU A 166 -22.28 0.33 -13.44
CA LEU A 166 -20.82 0.31 -13.65
C LEU A 166 -20.06 0.30 -12.32
N LEU A 167 -20.51 1.08 -11.33
CA LEU A 167 -19.96 1.04 -9.98
C LEU A 167 -20.03 -0.36 -9.36
N THR A 168 -21.20 -1.01 -9.45
CA THR A 168 -21.39 -2.35 -8.86
C THR A 168 -20.51 -3.38 -9.54
N LYS A 169 -20.51 -3.43 -10.87
CA LYS A 169 -19.62 -4.29 -11.66
C LYS A 169 -18.14 -4.05 -11.34
N PHE A 170 -17.74 -2.80 -11.13
CA PHE A 170 -16.38 -2.49 -10.75
C PHE A 170 -16.02 -3.04 -9.37
N VAL A 171 -16.88 -2.88 -8.37
CA VAL A 171 -16.65 -3.41 -7.01
C VAL A 171 -16.52 -4.93 -7.02
N ASP A 172 -17.31 -5.63 -7.85
CA ASP A 172 -17.20 -7.08 -8.05
C ASP A 172 -15.91 -7.45 -8.78
N CYS A 173 -15.55 -6.71 -9.85
CA CYS A 173 -14.28 -6.86 -10.55
C CYS A 173 -13.06 -6.72 -9.62
N LEU A 174 -13.09 -5.76 -8.69
CA LEU A 174 -12.03 -5.58 -7.69
C LEU A 174 -11.81 -6.87 -6.88
N LYS A 175 -12.89 -7.58 -6.52
CA LYS A 175 -12.82 -8.83 -5.76
C LYS A 175 -12.41 -10.00 -6.65
N ASP A 176 -13.18 -10.24 -7.72
CA ASP A 176 -13.13 -11.50 -8.46
C ASP A 176 -11.99 -11.55 -9.48
N LYS A 177 -11.68 -10.42 -10.13
CA LYS A 177 -10.61 -10.34 -11.14
C LYS A 177 -9.29 -9.86 -10.55
N TRP A 178 -9.33 -8.87 -9.65
CA TRP A 178 -8.11 -8.22 -9.13
C TRP A 178 -7.72 -8.68 -7.72
N GLY A 179 -8.52 -9.53 -7.06
CA GLY A 179 -8.18 -10.10 -5.74
C GLY A 179 -8.02 -9.06 -4.63
N ILE A 180 -8.63 -7.89 -4.77
CA ILE A 180 -8.47 -6.78 -3.83
C ILE A 180 -9.28 -7.05 -2.56
N GLY A 181 -8.59 -7.04 -1.42
CA GLY A 181 -9.18 -7.15 -0.09
C GLY A 181 -10.20 -6.04 0.21
N GLN A 182 -11.01 -6.25 1.25
CA GLN A 182 -12.11 -5.35 1.61
C GLN A 182 -11.65 -3.90 1.85
N SER A 183 -10.53 -3.71 2.57
CA SER A 183 -9.94 -2.39 2.85
C SER A 183 -9.51 -1.66 1.57
N GLY A 184 -8.93 -2.38 0.61
CA GLY A 184 -8.57 -1.87 -0.70
C GLY A 184 -9.80 -1.44 -1.49
N ARG A 185 -10.86 -2.27 -1.50
CA ARG A 185 -12.14 -1.96 -2.17
C ARG A 185 -12.80 -0.71 -1.58
N ILE A 186 -12.80 -0.57 -0.25
CA ILE A 186 -13.29 0.65 0.43
C ILE A 186 -12.51 1.88 -0.05
N ALA A 187 -11.19 1.77 -0.21
CA ALA A 187 -10.36 2.86 -0.67
C ALA A 187 -10.64 3.26 -2.13
N TYR A 188 -10.89 2.31 -3.03
CA TYR A 188 -11.34 2.60 -4.41
C TYR A 188 -12.71 3.30 -4.42
N VAL A 189 -13.69 2.79 -3.67
CA VAL A 189 -15.02 3.42 -3.54
C VAL A 189 -14.91 4.83 -2.93
N GLY A 190 -13.95 5.04 -2.03
CA GLY A 190 -13.58 6.37 -1.51
C GLY A 190 -13.12 7.31 -2.61
N SER A 191 -12.16 6.89 -3.44
CA SER A 191 -11.65 7.71 -4.56
C SER A 191 -12.70 7.98 -5.65
N ILE A 192 -13.64 7.07 -5.89
CA ILE A 192 -14.79 7.32 -6.80
C ILE A 192 -15.72 8.39 -6.20
N SER A 193 -15.94 8.37 -4.89
CA SER A 193 -16.70 9.42 -4.19
C SER A 193 -16.03 10.79 -4.36
N ASP A 194 -14.70 10.85 -4.19
CA ASP A 194 -13.95 12.09 -4.39
C ASP A 194 -14.08 12.60 -5.84
N LEU A 195 -14.07 11.68 -6.81
CA LEU A 195 -14.22 12.02 -8.24
C LEU A 195 -15.63 12.55 -8.56
N LEU A 196 -16.68 11.99 -7.94
CA LEU A 196 -18.05 12.51 -8.03
C LEU A 196 -18.13 13.95 -7.50
N ASP A 197 -17.53 14.21 -6.34
CA ASP A 197 -17.55 15.55 -5.73
C ASP A 197 -16.75 16.57 -6.54
N PHE A 198 -15.62 16.16 -7.11
CA PHE A 198 -14.87 16.97 -8.09
C PHE A 198 -15.72 17.30 -9.31
N ARG A 199 -16.47 16.35 -9.87
CA ARG A 199 -17.35 16.63 -11.01
C ARG A 199 -18.49 17.57 -10.63
N LYS A 200 -19.14 17.40 -9.47
CA LYS A 200 -20.15 18.34 -8.96
C LYS A 200 -19.59 19.76 -8.79
N PHE A 201 -18.36 19.90 -8.31
CA PHE A 201 -17.68 21.19 -8.19
C PHE A 201 -17.57 21.91 -9.55
N ASN A 202 -17.36 21.15 -10.63
CA ASN A 202 -17.30 21.64 -12.00
C ASN A 202 -18.69 21.85 -12.66
N ARG A 203 -19.77 21.85 -11.88
CA ARG A 203 -21.14 22.26 -12.27
C ARG A 203 -21.69 21.54 -13.52
N PRO A 204 -21.92 20.22 -13.45
CA PRO A 204 -22.60 19.49 -14.50
C PRO A 204 -24.08 19.90 -14.57
N PRO A 205 -24.79 19.60 -15.67
CA PRO A 205 -26.21 19.92 -15.80
C PRO A 205 -27.08 19.22 -14.74
N ALA A 206 -28.26 19.78 -14.46
CA ALA A 206 -29.14 19.29 -13.39
C ALA A 206 -29.55 17.82 -13.54
N SER A 207 -29.74 17.34 -14.77
CA SER A 207 -30.03 15.93 -15.07
C SER A 207 -28.91 15.00 -14.61
N VAL A 208 -27.65 15.41 -14.79
CA VAL A 208 -26.47 14.65 -14.32
C VAL A 208 -26.35 14.69 -12.80
N LEU A 209 -26.68 15.81 -12.16
CA LEU A 209 -26.68 15.90 -10.69
C LEU A 209 -27.65 14.91 -10.04
N GLN A 210 -28.81 14.68 -10.67
CA GLN A 210 -29.76 13.66 -10.20
C GLN A 210 -29.15 12.25 -10.28
N ASN A 211 -28.50 11.92 -11.39
CA ASN A 211 -27.80 10.64 -11.55
C ASN A 211 -26.66 10.48 -10.52
N PHE A 212 -25.89 11.55 -10.27
CA PHE A 212 -24.85 11.54 -9.25
C PHE A 212 -25.40 11.32 -7.85
N ALA A 213 -26.56 11.89 -7.51
CA ALA A 213 -27.20 11.64 -6.21
C ALA A 213 -27.58 10.17 -6.04
N VAL A 214 -28.06 9.52 -7.11
CA VAL A 214 -28.35 8.08 -7.11
C VAL A 214 -27.05 7.28 -6.93
N THR A 215 -26.02 7.53 -7.74
CA THR A 215 -24.73 6.81 -7.62
C THR A 215 -24.11 7.01 -6.24
N GLU A 216 -24.17 8.21 -5.67
CA GLU A 216 -23.65 8.50 -4.32
C GLU A 216 -24.35 7.65 -3.24
N GLY A 217 -25.67 7.43 -3.38
CA GLY A 217 -26.41 6.50 -2.55
C GLY A 217 -25.84 5.07 -2.61
N TYR A 218 -25.49 4.61 -3.81
CA TYR A 218 -24.84 3.30 -4.01
C TYR A 218 -23.39 3.27 -3.51
N VAL A 219 -22.61 4.34 -3.68
CA VAL A 219 -21.25 4.48 -3.11
C VAL A 219 -21.30 4.35 -1.59
N LYS A 220 -22.23 5.05 -0.93
CA LYS A 220 -22.43 4.98 0.53
C LYS A 220 -22.84 3.57 0.96
N ARG A 221 -23.75 2.91 0.22
CA ARG A 221 -24.17 1.54 0.49
C ARG A 221 -23.02 0.54 0.32
N ALA A 222 -22.30 0.61 -0.79
CA ALA A 222 -21.14 -0.25 -1.07
C ALA A 222 -20.09 -0.10 0.04
N ARG A 223 -19.74 1.13 0.43
CA ARG A 223 -18.80 1.38 1.53
C ARG A 223 -19.25 0.75 2.86
N LYS A 224 -20.55 0.87 3.20
CA LYS A 224 -21.11 0.27 4.42
C LYS A 224 -21.08 -1.26 4.36
N CYS A 225 -21.44 -1.87 3.24
CA CYS A 225 -21.41 -3.33 3.06
C CYS A 225 -19.97 -3.86 3.16
N LEU A 226 -19.04 -3.29 2.40
CA LEU A 226 -17.62 -3.68 2.45
C LEU A 226 -17.03 -3.53 3.86
N ALA A 227 -17.39 -2.46 4.59
CA ALA A 227 -16.94 -2.26 5.96
C ALA A 227 -17.54 -3.28 6.94
N LYS A 228 -18.79 -3.70 6.72
CA LYS A 228 -19.43 -4.77 7.51
C LYS A 228 -18.75 -6.11 7.24
N ASP A 229 -18.53 -6.45 5.97
CA ASP A 229 -17.85 -7.68 5.57
C ASP A 229 -16.42 -7.72 6.10
N MET A 230 -15.69 -6.59 6.05
CA MET A 230 -14.34 -6.49 6.61
C MET A 230 -14.32 -6.81 8.10
N ARG A 231 -15.25 -6.24 8.88
CA ARG A 231 -15.35 -6.53 10.32
C ARG A 231 -15.71 -7.99 10.58
N SER A 232 -16.67 -8.53 9.82
CA SER A 232 -17.07 -9.93 9.93
C SER A 232 -15.89 -10.87 9.65
N ASN A 233 -15.14 -10.61 8.58
CA ASN A 233 -13.96 -11.39 8.24
C ASN A 233 -12.89 -11.31 9.33
N TRP A 234 -12.65 -10.14 9.93
CA TRP A 234 -11.70 -10.03 11.03
C TRP A 234 -12.13 -10.83 12.26
N THR A 235 -13.42 -10.83 12.58
CA THR A 235 -13.94 -11.66 13.68
C THR A 235 -13.71 -13.15 13.39
N THR A 236 -13.93 -13.61 12.16
CA THR A 236 -13.69 -15.00 11.78
C THR A 236 -12.22 -15.35 11.66
N GLU A 237 -11.37 -14.47 11.11
CA GLU A 237 -9.93 -14.74 10.96
C GLU A 237 -9.18 -14.72 12.29
N LEU A 238 -9.69 -13.99 13.28
CA LEU A 238 -9.15 -13.96 14.64
C LEU A 238 -9.80 -15.00 15.56
N ASP A 239 -10.70 -15.83 15.04
CA ASP A 239 -11.31 -16.92 15.78
C ASP A 239 -10.26 -18.01 16.07
N VAL A 240 -10.30 -18.56 17.29
CA VAL A 240 -9.27 -19.49 17.78
C VAL A 240 -9.23 -20.75 16.93
N GLU A 241 -10.39 -21.32 16.57
CA GLU A 241 -10.46 -22.52 15.72
C GLU A 241 -9.88 -22.24 14.31
N THR A 242 -10.12 -21.04 13.78
CA THR A 242 -9.58 -20.61 12.49
C THR A 242 -8.06 -20.39 12.56
N LEU A 243 -7.53 -19.86 13.66
CA LEU A 243 -6.10 -19.66 13.85
C LEU A 243 -5.36 -20.99 14.13
N GLU A 244 -5.98 -21.90 14.89
CA GLU A 244 -5.47 -23.25 15.16
C GLU A 244 -5.42 -24.09 13.87
N SER A 245 -6.48 -24.09 13.07
CA SER A 245 -6.51 -24.80 11.79
C SER A 245 -5.46 -24.27 10.79
N ARG A 246 -5.14 -22.97 10.86
CA ARG A 246 -4.08 -22.35 10.05
C ARG A 246 -2.66 -22.54 10.63
N ARG A 247 -2.51 -23.16 11.81
CA ARG A 247 -1.26 -23.22 12.58
C ARG A 247 -0.63 -21.85 12.83
N SER A 248 -1.48 -20.83 12.89
CA SER A 248 -1.10 -19.44 13.14
C SER A 248 -1.34 -19.02 14.59
N TRP A 249 -1.91 -19.91 15.41
CA TRP A 249 -2.05 -19.75 16.85
C TRP A 249 -0.86 -20.35 17.58
N ALA A 250 -0.29 -19.62 18.53
CA ALA A 250 0.77 -20.14 19.39
C ALA A 250 0.15 -21.08 20.43
N THR A 251 0.66 -22.31 20.50
CA THR A 251 0.28 -23.26 21.55
C THR A 251 0.73 -22.75 22.93
N LEU A 252 0.07 -23.21 24.00
CA LEU A 252 0.44 -22.83 25.37
C LEU A 252 1.94 -23.09 25.66
N SER A 253 2.48 -24.17 25.12
CA SER A 253 3.91 -24.52 25.23
C SER A 253 4.82 -23.52 24.52
N GLU A 254 4.46 -23.10 23.29
CA GLU A 254 5.20 -22.08 22.56
C GLU A 254 5.14 -20.72 23.26
N VAL A 255 3.98 -20.34 23.79
CA VAL A 255 3.86 -19.11 24.59
C VAL A 255 4.72 -19.20 25.84
N GLN A 256 4.68 -20.31 26.57
CA GLN A 256 5.48 -20.53 27.78
C GLN A 256 6.99 -20.49 27.50
N SER A 257 7.44 -20.94 26.33
CA SER A 257 8.86 -20.88 25.94
C SER A 257 9.41 -19.46 25.81
N VAL A 258 8.56 -18.45 25.62
CA VAL A 258 8.94 -17.04 25.46
C VAL A 258 8.71 -16.19 26.72
N ILE A 259 8.02 -16.72 27.75
CA ILE A 259 7.79 -16.05 29.04
C ILE A 259 9.08 -15.76 29.85
N PRO A 260 10.18 -16.54 29.79
CA PRO A 260 11.38 -16.25 30.59
C PRO A 260 12.00 -14.88 30.30
N PHE A 261 11.76 -14.32 29.11
CA PHE A 261 12.34 -13.03 28.67
C PHE A 261 11.62 -11.78 29.19
N HIS A 262 10.64 -11.93 30.09
CA HIS A 262 9.83 -10.83 30.64
C HIS A 262 9.92 -10.67 32.16
N MET A 263 10.70 -11.50 32.85
CA MET A 263 10.85 -11.49 34.31
C MET A 263 12.24 -11.02 34.78
N GLU A 264 12.99 -10.31 33.94
CA GLU A 264 14.22 -9.58 34.30
C GLU A 264 14.00 -8.06 34.28
#